data_AF-A0A352XLA8-F1
#
_entry.id   AF-A0A352XLA8-F1
#
_cell.length_a   1.000
_cell.length_b   1.000
_cell.length_c   1.000
_cell.angle_alpha   90.00
_cell.angle_beta   90.00
_cell.angle_gamma   90.00
#
_symmetry.space_group_name_H-M   'P 1'
#
loop_
_entity.id
_entity.type
_entity.pdbx_description
1 polymer ?
#
loop_
_entity_poly.entity_id
_entity_poly.type
_entity_poly.pdbx_seq_one_letter_code
_entity_poly.pdbx_strand_id
1 'polypeptide(L)' 'MAQVKFTVTGEEKNLYAWFDRMHSPDDFRVISEIVMSPNKEEDSLIDCIVTFDQWFVPLPPEL' A
#
# COMPACT_ATOMS: atom_id res chain seq x y z
N MET A 1 16.12 -4.91 -1.08
CA MET A 1 14.68 -4.84 -0.82
C MET A 1 14.46 -3.74 0.18
N ALA A 2 13.56 -2.79 -0.11
CA ALA A 2 13.15 -1.76 0.81
C ALA A 2 11.72 -2.10 1.27
N GLN A 3 11.45 -1.93 2.56
CA GLN A 3 10.13 -2.11 3.13
C GLN A 3 9.62 -0.74 3.59
N VAL A 4 8.37 -0.43 3.24
CA VAL A 4 7.73 0.81 3.67
C VAL A 4 6.38 0.47 4.28
N LYS A 5 6.17 0.94 5.51
CA LYS A 5 4.92 0.77 6.24
C LYS A 5 4.18 2.10 6.29
N PHE A 6 2.93 2.08 5.85
CA PHE A 6 2.04 3.24 5.92
C PHE A 6 0.92 2.96 6.92
N THR A 7 0.57 3.99 7.68
CA THR A 7 -0.65 4.04 8.48
C THR A 7 -1.52 5.13 7.88
N VAL A 8 -2.70 4.74 7.40
CA VAL A 8 -3.64 5.64 6.72
C VAL A 8 -5.05 5.40 7.26
N THR A 9 -5.85 6.45 7.32
CA THR A 9 -7.25 6.38 7.72
C THR A 9 -8.10 6.93 6.59
N GLY A 10 -9.19 6.25 6.24
CA GLY A 10 -10.08 6.68 5.18
C GLY A 10 -11.26 5.76 4.97
N GLU A 11 -12.15 6.14 4.05
CA GLU A 11 -13.26 5.27 3.64
C GLU A 11 -12.75 4.00 2.96
N GLU A 12 -13.40 2.88 3.25
CA GLU A 12 -13.03 1.55 2.73
C GLU A 12 -12.87 1.52 1.20
N LYS A 13 -13.80 2.15 0.47
CA LYS A 13 -13.75 2.22 -1.01
C LYS A 13 -12.50 2.93 -1.52
N ASN A 14 -12.05 3.98 -0.83
CA ASN A 14 -10.88 4.76 -1.22
C ASN A 14 -9.59 3.99 -0.90
N LEU A 15 -9.56 3.25 0.21
CA LEU A 15 -8.45 2.37 0.57
C LEU A 15 -8.25 1.27 -0.48
N TYR A 16 -9.32 0.61 -0.93
CA TYR A 16 -9.21 -0.40 -2.00
C TYR A 16 -8.69 0.19 -3.31
N ALA A 17 -9.24 1.32 -3.75
CA ALA A 17 -8.76 2.00 -4.95
C ALA A 17 -7.29 2.43 -4.84
N TRP A 18 -6.82 2.73 -3.62
CA TRP A 18 -5.42 3.05 -3.37
C TRP A 18 -4.52 1.80 -3.41
N PHE A 19 -4.95 0.67 -2.85
CA PHE A 19 -4.20 -0.59 -2.94
C PHE A 19 -3.98 -1.02 -4.39
N ASP A 20 -5.01 -0.94 -5.22
CA ASP A 20 -4.92 -1.29 -6.66
C ASP A 20 -3.88 -0.44 -7.39
N ARG A 21 -3.72 0.84 -7.02
CA ARG A 21 -2.72 1.73 -7.61
C ARG A 21 -1.32 1.48 -7.09
N MET A 22 -1.19 1.06 -5.84
CA MET A 22 0.11 0.88 -5.18
C MET A 22 0.70 -0.51 -5.42
N HIS A 23 -0.15 -1.51 -5.66
CA HIS A 23 0.28 -2.84 -6.07
C HIS A 23 0.66 -2.83 -7.55
N SER A 24 1.93 -2.59 -7.83
CA SER A 24 2.47 -2.50 -9.19
C SER A 24 3.52 -3.61 -9.37
N PRO A 25 3.14 -4.78 -9.90
CA PRO A 25 4.09 -5.86 -10.18
C PRO A 25 5.18 -5.45 -11.17
N ASP A 26 4.85 -4.56 -12.12
CA ASP A 26 5.79 -4.03 -13.12
C ASP A 26 6.92 -3.23 -12.47
N ASP A 27 6.61 -2.51 -11.38
CA ASP A 27 7.61 -1.82 -10.58
C ASP A 27 8.31 -2.74 -9.59
N PHE A 28 7.98 -4.04 -9.53
CA PHE A 28 8.37 -4.96 -8.47
C PHE A 28 8.02 -4.38 -7.07
N ARG A 29 6.78 -3.92 -6.94
CA ARG A 29 6.20 -3.46 -5.67
C ARG A 29 5.02 -4.31 -5.31
N VAL A 30 5.07 -4.93 -4.14
CA VAL A 30 3.99 -5.77 -3.64
C VAL A 30 3.49 -5.26 -2.30
N ILE A 31 2.20 -5.39 -2.07
CA ILE A 31 1.63 -5.30 -0.73
C ILE A 31 1.82 -6.65 -0.06
N SER A 32 2.63 -6.71 1.01
CA SER A 32 2.92 -7.95 1.72
C SER A 32 2.04 -8.16 2.95
N GLU A 33 1.53 -7.08 3.55
CA GLU A 33 0.63 -7.16 4.70
C GLU A 33 -0.39 -6.02 4.66
N ILE A 34 -1.65 -6.35 5.00
CA ILE A 34 -2.74 -5.39 5.18
C ILE A 34 -3.42 -5.70 6.51
N VAL A 35 -3.52 -4.71 7.38
CA VAL A 35 -4.32 -4.77 8.61
C VAL A 35 -5.33 -3.63 8.56
N MET A 36 -6.61 -3.97 8.69
CA MET A 36 -7.72 -3.01 8.67
C MET A 36 -8.54 -3.18 9.95
N SER A 37 -8.91 -2.05 10.55
CA SER A 37 -9.79 -1.99 11.71
C SER A 37 -10.72 -0.78 11.62
N PRO A 38 -11.97 -0.88 12.10
CA PRO A 38 -12.85 0.27 12.17
C PRO A 38 -12.23 1.37 13.04
N ASN A 39 -12.34 2.63 12.61
CA ASN A 39 -11.86 3.76 13.37
C ASN A 39 -12.75 3.95 14.62
N LYS A 40 -12.12 4.23 15.76
CA LYS A 40 -12.82 4.31 17.05
C LYS A 40 -13.57 5.63 17.27
N GLU A 41 -13.22 6.67 16.53
CA GLU A 41 -13.77 8.01 16.66
C GLU A 41 -14.86 8.26 15.62
N GLU A 42 -14.72 7.68 14.42
CA GLU A 42 -15.65 7.86 13.31
C GLU A 42 -15.96 6.53 12.60
N ASP A 43 -17.21 6.04 12.75
CA ASP A 43 -17.66 4.72 12.27
C ASP A 43 -17.68 4.58 10.74
N SER A 44 -17.63 5.69 9.99
CA SER A 44 -17.50 5.70 8.53
C SER A 44 -16.08 5.47 8.02
N LEU A 45 -15.07 5.50 8.90
CA LEU A 45 -13.67 5.41 8.53
C LEU A 45 -13.03 4.11 8.98
N ILE A 46 -12.04 3.67 8.21
CA ILE A 46 -11.21 2.51 8.50
C ILE A 46 -9.78 2.98 8.73
N ASP A 47 -9.22 2.56 9.87
CA ASP A 47 -7.79 2.66 10.12
C ASP A 47 -7.10 1.47 9.43
N CYS A 48 -6.17 1.78 8.55
CA CYS A 48 -5.44 0.79 7.78
C CYS A 48 -3.93 0.95 7.98
N ILE A 49 -3.28 -0.18 8.21
CA ILE A 49 -1.84 -0.32 8.20
C ILE A 49 -1.48 -1.24 7.04
N VAL A 50 -0.67 -0.73 6.12
CA VAL A 50 -0.21 -1.50 4.96
C VAL A 50 1.31 -1.52 4.90
N THR A 51 1.86 -2.69 4.60
CA THR A 51 3.28 -2.89 4.39
C THR A 51 3.54 -3.18 2.92
N PHE A 52 4.41 -2.39 2.31
CA PHE A 52 4.89 -2.59 0.94
C PHE A 52 6.33 -3.08 0.96
N ASP A 53 6.59 -4.13 0.20
CA ASP A 53 7.95 -4.57 -0.13
C ASP A 53 8.26 -4.17 -1.58
N GLN A 54 9.35 -3.45 -1.74
CA GLN A 54 9.83 -2.93 -3.02
C GLN A 54 11.22 -3.51 -3.31
N TRP A 55 11.37 -4.13 -4.48
CA TRP A 55 12.68 -4.58 -4.96
C TRP A 55 13.34 -3.50 -5.81
N PHE A 56 14.67 -3.48 -5.79
CA PHE A 56 15.44 -2.59 -6.64
C PHE A 56 15.47 -3.17 -8.06
N VAL A 57 14.95 -2.42 -9.02
CA VAL A 57 15.00 -2.75 -10.44
C VAL A 57 16.00 -1.80 -11.09
N PRO A 58 17.18 -2.27 -11.54
CA PRO A 58 18.12 -1.42 -12.25
C PRO A 58 17.50 -0.96 -13.57
N LEU A 59 17.67 0.32 -13.89
CA LEU A 59 17.27 0.84 -15.19
C LEU A 59 18.02 0.09 -16.29
N PRO A 60 17.37 -0.25 -17.41
CA PRO A 60 18.08 -0.82 -18.55
C PRO A 60 19.20 0.15 -18.98
N PRO A 61 20.36 -0.37 -19.40
CA PRO A 61 21.46 0.47 -19.86
C PRO A 61 20.96 1.37 -21.01
N GLU A 62 21.31 2.65 -20.96
CA GLU A 62 21.01 3.59 -22.04
C GLU A 62 21.69 3.09 -23.33
N LEU A 63 20.89 2.88 -24.38
CA LEU A 63 21.34 2.43 -25.70
C LEU A 63 21.91 3.60 -26.52
#